data_AF-A0A8G1RH50-F1
#
_entry.id   AF-A0A8G1RH50-F1
#
_cell.length_a   1.000
_cell.length_b   1.000
_cell.length_c   1.000
_cell.angle_alpha   90.00
_cell.angle_beta   90.00
_cell.angle_gamma   90.00
#
_symmetry.space_group_name_H-M   'P 1'
#
loop_
_entity.id
_entity.type
_entity.pdbx_description
1 polymer ?
#
loop_
_entity_poly.entity_id
_entity_poly.type
_entity_poly.pdbx_seq_one_letter_code
_entity_poly.pdbx_strand_id
1 'polypeptide(L)'
;MQRESPPRLFANEPHCCGSPMLRRETRKTNNGNLHRPFYRCDDCEYMVFDDWEGIRVGNPECACMPAKISRGQIEQGKAYVFRCARGECDFKEVVRG
;
A
#
# COMPACT_ATOMS: atom_id res chain seq x y z
N MET A 1 21.36 9.37 17.46
CA MET A 1 20.63 9.85 16.27
C MET A 1 19.35 9.04 16.17
N GLN A 2 18.22 9.60 16.62
CA GLN A 2 16.93 8.91 16.53
C GLN A 2 16.55 8.88 15.04
N ARG A 3 16.42 7.70 14.44
CA ARG A 3 15.87 7.57 13.09
C ARG A 3 14.39 7.92 13.20
N GLU A 4 14.00 9.08 12.68
CA GLU A 4 12.59 9.40 12.51
C GLU A 4 11.95 8.27 11.70
N SER A 5 10.87 7.69 12.24
CA SER A 5 10.15 6.65 11.52
C SER A 5 9.57 7.25 10.24
N PRO A 6 9.62 6.55 9.09
CA PRO A 6 9.00 7.02 7.87
C PRO A 6 7.53 7.41 8.15
N PRO A 7 7.02 8.48 7.51
CA PRO A 7 5.64 8.90 7.71
C PRO A 7 4.68 7.75 7.38
N ARG A 8 3.75 7.47 8.29
CA ARG A 8 2.72 6.44 8.12
C ARG A 8 1.67 6.93 7.13
N LEU A 9 1.13 6.00 6.35
CA LEU A 9 -0.01 6.28 5.48
C LEU A 9 -1.32 6.22 6.28
N PHE A 10 -1.38 5.30 7.25
CA PHE A 10 -2.56 5.12 8.09
C PHE A 10 -2.39 5.85 9.42
N ALA A 11 -3.41 6.64 9.79
CA ALA A 11 -3.47 7.28 11.10
C ALA A 11 -3.73 6.28 12.23
N ASN A 12 -4.54 5.25 11.97
CA ASN A 12 -4.87 4.14 12.87
C ASN A 12 -4.71 2.80 12.15
N GLU A 13 -4.66 1.69 12.87
CA GLU A 13 -4.60 0.35 12.28
C GLU A 13 -5.81 0.10 11.35
N PRO A 14 -5.58 -0.29 10.09
CA PRO A 14 -6.67 -0.73 9.22
C PRO A 14 -7.27 -2.04 9.77
N HIS A 15 -8.55 -2.24 9.48
CA HIS A 15 -9.27 -3.43 9.91
C HIS A 15 -9.48 -4.37 8.73
N CYS A 16 -9.37 -5.67 8.98
CA CYS A 16 -9.66 -6.73 8.03
C CYS A 16 -10.22 -7.93 8.80
N CYS A 17 -11.18 -8.65 8.22
CA CYS A 17 -11.86 -9.77 8.88
C CYS A 17 -12.48 -9.42 10.25
N GLY A 18 -12.86 -8.15 10.46
CA GLY A 18 -13.44 -7.66 11.72
C GLY A 18 -12.42 -7.35 12.82
N SER A 19 -11.12 -7.48 12.55
CA SER A 19 -10.05 -7.27 13.53
C SER A 19 -9.02 -6.22 13.05
N PRO A 20 -8.35 -5.49 13.96
CA PRO A 20 -7.20 -4.66 13.60
C PRO A 20 -6.07 -5.50 13.00
N MET A 21 -5.49 -5.04 11.90
CA MET A 21 -4.37 -5.71 11.25
C MET A 21 -3.06 -5.48 12.00
N LEU A 22 -2.12 -6.42 11.90
CA LEU A 22 -0.80 -6.30 12.55
C LEU A 22 0.19 -5.55 11.66
N ARG A 23 0.83 -4.53 12.24
CA ARG A 23 1.91 -3.80 11.57
C ARG A 23 3.20 -4.61 11.60
N ARG A 24 3.80 -4.82 10.44
CA ARG A 24 5.04 -5.57 10.22
C ARG A 24 5.98 -4.77 9.32
N GLU A 25 7.22 -5.22 9.22
CA GLU A 25 8.23 -4.64 8.33
C GLU A 25 8.71 -5.71 7.34
N THR A 26 8.90 -5.32 6.08
CA THR A 26 9.42 -6.22 5.05
C THR A 26 10.89 -6.54 5.31
N ARG A 27 11.20 -7.80 5.66
CA ARG A 27 12.56 -8.21 6.07
C ARG A 27 13.40 -8.88 4.97
N LYS A 28 12.82 -9.29 3.84
CA LYS A 28 13.52 -10.02 2.77
C LYS A 28 12.88 -9.77 1.39
N THR A 29 13.48 -8.96 0.52
CA THR A 29 13.13 -8.91 -0.91
C THR A 29 14.29 -8.41 -1.78
N ASN A 30 14.42 -8.93 -3.00
CA ASN A 30 15.35 -8.43 -4.04
C ASN A 30 14.73 -7.28 -4.89
N ASN A 31 13.51 -6.84 -4.56
CA ASN A 31 12.70 -5.98 -5.43
C ASN A 31 12.52 -4.57 -4.86
N GLY A 32 13.46 -4.09 -4.03
CA GLY A 32 13.43 -2.74 -3.47
C GLY A 32 12.42 -2.48 -2.34
N ASN A 33 11.74 -3.53 -1.83
CA ASN A 33 10.75 -3.37 -0.76
C ASN A 33 11.33 -3.59 0.65
N LEU A 34 12.65 -3.75 0.79
CA LEU A 34 13.29 -3.98 2.08
C LEU A 34 13.01 -2.80 3.03
N HIS A 35 12.68 -3.10 4.29
CA HIS A 35 12.31 -2.14 5.34
C HIS A 35 10.98 -1.40 5.15
N ARG A 36 10.19 -1.74 4.12
CA ARG A 36 8.87 -1.11 3.93
C ARG A 36 7.87 -1.63 4.97
N PRO A 37 7.21 -0.75 5.75
CA PRO A 37 6.18 -1.15 6.70
C PRO A 37 4.89 -1.54 5.98
N PHE A 38 4.18 -2.53 6.52
CA PHE A 38 2.88 -2.96 6.01
C PHE A 38 2.00 -3.47 7.13
N TYR A 39 0.69 -3.42 6.93
CA TYR A 39 -0.29 -4.13 7.75
C TYR A 39 -0.59 -5.48 7.11
N ARG A 40 -0.76 -6.53 7.93
CA ARG A 40 -1.18 -7.87 7.51
C ARG A 40 -2.32 -8.37 8.39
N CYS A 41 -3.35 -8.91 7.77
CA CYS A 41 -4.42 -9.64 8.45
C CYS A 41 -3.92 -11.05 8.75
N ASP A 42 -4.04 -11.51 9.98
CA ASP A 42 -3.63 -12.88 10.35
C ASP A 42 -4.67 -13.93 9.89
N ASP A 43 -5.92 -13.54 9.61
CA ASP A 43 -6.99 -14.47 9.22
C ASP A 43 -6.97 -14.81 7.72
N CYS A 44 -6.88 -13.80 6.86
CA CYS A 44 -6.96 -13.97 5.40
C CYS A 44 -5.66 -13.64 4.65
N GLU A 45 -4.61 -13.29 5.39
CA GLU A 45 -3.29 -12.96 4.85
C GLU A 45 -3.24 -11.73 3.93
N TYR A 46 -4.35 -10.97 3.87
CA TYR A 46 -4.40 -9.69 3.18
C TYR A 46 -3.34 -8.74 3.73
N MET A 47 -2.69 -7.99 2.85
CA MET A 47 -1.69 -7.01 3.23
C MET A 47 -1.83 -5.67 2.50
N VAL A 48 -1.44 -4.60 3.17
CA VAL A 48 -1.39 -3.24 2.61
C VAL A 48 -0.18 -2.47 3.16
N PHE A 49 0.54 -1.76 2.30
CA PHE A 49 1.73 -1.00 2.71
C PHE A 49 1.37 0.28 3.47
N ASP A 50 2.09 0.57 4.55
CA ASP A 50 1.93 1.73 5.44
C ASP A 50 3.02 2.79 5.21
N ASP A 51 3.23 3.14 3.94
CA ASP A 51 4.20 4.16 3.52
C ASP A 51 3.69 4.93 2.28
N TRP A 52 4.47 5.89 1.80
CA TRP A 52 4.12 6.76 0.67
C TRP A 52 4.77 6.36 -0.67
N GLU A 53 5.44 5.21 -0.73
CA GLU A 53 6.13 4.71 -1.93
C GLU A 53 5.14 4.55 -3.11
N GLY A 54 5.44 5.03 -4.32
CA GLY A 54 4.51 4.90 -5.45
C GLY A 54 3.21 5.73 -5.37
N ILE A 55 2.98 6.51 -4.32
CA ILE A 55 1.91 7.52 -4.27
C ILE A 55 2.49 8.81 -4.84
N ARG A 56 1.88 9.35 -5.90
CA ARG A 56 2.34 10.58 -6.57
C ARG A 56 1.14 11.45 -6.93
N VAL A 57 1.38 12.76 -7.02
CA VAL A 57 0.42 13.69 -7.63
C VAL A 57 0.20 13.28 -9.09
N GLY A 58 -1.05 13.21 -9.52
CA GLY A 58 -1.43 12.77 -10.87
C GLY A 58 -1.71 11.27 -11.02
N ASN A 59 -1.52 10.47 -9.97
CA ASN A 59 -2.08 9.11 -9.94
C ASN A 59 -3.62 9.19 -10.07
N PRO A 60 -4.27 8.24 -10.78
CA PRO A 60 -5.73 8.19 -10.83
C PRO A 60 -6.31 8.00 -9.43
N GLU A 61 -7.44 8.63 -9.15
CA GLU A 61 -8.14 8.45 -7.89
C GLU A 61 -8.80 7.07 -7.83
N CYS A 62 -8.79 6.44 -6.66
CA CYS A 62 -9.49 5.19 -6.47
C CYS A 62 -10.97 5.42 -6.11
N ALA A 63 -11.80 4.39 -6.31
CA ALA A 63 -13.26 4.42 -6.13
C ALA A 63 -13.75 4.45 -4.66
N CYS A 64 -12.92 4.90 -3.72
CA CYS A 64 -13.35 5.11 -2.33
C CYS A 64 -14.33 6.31 -2.26
N MET A 65 -15.11 6.39 -1.19
CA MET A 65 -16.01 7.51 -0.93
C MET A 65 -15.67 8.16 0.42
N PRO A 66 -15.12 9.40 0.46
CA PRO A 66 -14.70 10.20 -0.71
C PRO A 66 -13.51 9.57 -1.43
N ALA A 67 -13.30 9.96 -2.69
CA ALA A 67 -12.20 9.48 -3.53
C ALA A 67 -10.85 9.62 -2.80
N LYS A 68 -9.97 8.63 -2.96
CA LYS A 68 -8.67 8.56 -2.28
C LYS A 68 -7.55 8.34 -3.30
N ILE A 69 -6.33 8.58 -2.84
CA ILE A 69 -5.11 8.37 -3.62
C ILE A 69 -4.89 6.88 -3.97
N SER A 70 -4.46 6.62 -5.19
CA SER A 70 -3.92 5.31 -5.58
C SER A 70 -2.40 5.26 -5.45
N ARG A 71 -1.87 4.05 -5.37
CA ARG A 71 -0.44 3.73 -5.39
C ARG A 71 -0.12 3.02 -6.69
N GLY A 72 0.90 3.53 -7.38
CA GLY A 72 1.50 2.91 -8.53
C GLY A 72 2.60 1.92 -8.17
N GLN A 73 2.67 0.83 -8.92
CA GLN A 73 3.75 -0.16 -8.84
C GLN A 73 4.03 -0.75 -10.23
N ILE A 74 5.28 -1.15 -10.47
CA ILE A 74 5.64 -1.88 -11.68
C ILE A 74 5.36 -3.37 -11.42
N GLU A 75 4.40 -3.93 -12.14
CA GLU A 75 4.12 -5.37 -12.16
C GLU A 75 4.60 -5.97 -13.51
N GLN A 76 5.11 -7.20 -13.48
CA GLN A 76 5.45 -8.01 -14.67
C GLN A 76 6.24 -7.26 -15.76
N GLY A 77 7.37 -6.68 -15.37
CA GLY A 77 8.39 -6.20 -16.29
C GLY A 77 8.20 -4.79 -16.84
N LYS A 78 6.97 -4.30 -17.09
CA LYS A 78 6.73 -2.92 -17.58
C LYS A 78 5.33 -2.34 -17.31
N ALA A 79 4.37 -3.12 -16.79
CA ALA A 79 3.02 -2.60 -16.58
C ALA A 79 2.98 -1.75 -15.31
N TYR A 80 2.59 -0.49 -15.44
CA TYR A 80 2.34 0.35 -14.27
C TYR A 80 0.92 0.08 -13.79
N VAL A 81 0.80 -0.49 -12.61
CA VAL A 81 -0.49 -0.86 -12.00
C VAL A 81 -0.77 0.08 -10.86
N PHE A 82 -1.88 0.81 -10.94
CA PHE A 82 -2.41 1.62 -9.86
C PHE A 82 -3.44 0.81 -9.07
N ARG A 83 -3.33 0.85 -7.74
CA ARG A 83 -4.30 0.24 -6.82
C ARG A 83 -4.68 1.23 -5.72
N CYS A 84 -5.83 1.05 -5.08
CA CYS A 84 -6.19 1.83 -3.89
C CYS A 84 -5.03 1.82 -2.89
N ALA A 85 -4.50 3.00 -2.51
CA ALA A 85 -3.31 3.06 -1.65
C ALA A 85 -3.57 2.49 -0.25
N ARG A 86 -4.83 2.56 0.19
CA ARG A 86 -5.30 2.09 1.51
C ARG A 86 -5.95 0.71 1.47
N GLY A 87 -6.16 0.14 0.29
CA GLY A 87 -6.79 -1.18 0.18
C GLY A 87 -8.29 -1.22 0.49
N GLU A 88 -8.96 -0.07 0.52
CA GLU A 88 -10.38 0.04 0.93
C GLU A 88 -11.37 -0.23 -0.23
N CYS A 89 -10.87 -0.31 -1.47
CA CYS A 89 -11.67 -0.68 -2.64
C CYS A 89 -10.84 -1.46 -3.66
N ASP A 90 -11.53 -2.13 -4.58
CA ASP A 90 -10.92 -2.98 -5.61
C ASP A 90 -10.41 -2.20 -6.84
N PHE A 91 -10.23 -0.89 -6.71
CA PHE A 91 -9.69 -0.06 -7.79
C PHE A 91 -8.37 -0.63 -8.31
N LYS A 92 -8.33 -0.89 -9.62
CA LYS A 92 -7.15 -1.34 -10.33
C LYS A 92 -7.14 -0.73 -11.73
N GLU A 93 -6.09 0.02 -12.04
CA GLU A 93 -5.85 0.55 -13.38
C GLU A 93 -4.49 0.09 -13.87
N VAL A 94 -4.41 -0.35 -15.13
CA VAL A 94 -3.17 -0.87 -15.73
C VAL A 94 -2.80 0.01 -16.92
N VAL A 95 -1.65 0.67 -16.83
CA VAL A 95 -1.05 1.41 -17.94
C VAL A 95 0.07 0.57 -18.53
N ARG A 96 -0.10 0.19 -19.80
CA ARG A 96 0.95 -0.47 -20.58
C ARG A 96 1.75 0.61 -21.29
N GLY A 97 3.05 0.67 -21.02
CA GLY A 97 4.00 1.46 -21.82
C GLY A 97 4.33 0.79 -23.14
#